data_AF-A0A933B4N9-F1
#
_entry.id   AF-A0A933B4N9-F1
#
_cell.length_a   1.000
_cell.length_b   1.000
_cell.length_c   1.000
_cell.angle_alpha   90.00
_cell.angle_beta   90.00
_cell.angle_gamma   90.00
#
_symmetry.space_group_name_H-M   'P 1'
#
loop_
_entity.id
_entity.type
_entity.pdbx_description
1 polymer ?
#
loop_
_entity_poly.entity_id
_entity_poly.type
_entity_poly.pdbx_seq_one_letter_code
_entity_poly.pdbx_strand_id
1 'polypeptide(L)'
;MAVPSPKSPSLLRNPLSVFGLFITITSTAFGLPMMFMDMLNRRTHPYLAALVYLVLPFVAMGGVGLALLGVLWERRRRRSHPELPVPPLPAVDLNRPAHQAAVLAVLFAVILTAALLSVTGYRAYHFTESVKFCGLLCHQVMKPEYTAYQHSPHARVACVQCHVGPGADWFVRSKLSGLYQVYSVVANKYSRPIPTPVRNLRPAQETCEQCHWPSKFFGAQQKTFHHYLADEQNSPWQIEMLLKIGGGDPAVGDPTGIHWHMNIKNEIEYIAADERREVIP
;
A
#
# COMPACT_ATOMS: atom_id res chain seq x y z
N MET A 1 -28.00 -12.68 -58.55
CA MET A 1 -27.41 -11.55 -57.80
C MET A 1 -27.74 -11.75 -56.33
N ALA A 2 -26.75 -12.09 -55.50
CA ALA A 2 -26.97 -12.24 -54.06
C ALA A 2 -27.07 -10.86 -53.43
N VAL A 3 -28.24 -10.51 -52.89
CA VAL A 3 -28.45 -9.30 -52.09
C VAL A 3 -27.52 -9.40 -50.88
N PRO A 4 -26.60 -8.43 -50.64
CA PRO A 4 -25.74 -8.48 -49.46
C PRO A 4 -26.62 -8.34 -48.21
N SER A 5 -26.67 -9.39 -47.40
CA SER A 5 -27.39 -9.38 -46.13
C SER A 5 -26.91 -8.19 -45.27
N PRO A 6 -27.82 -7.40 -44.69
CA PRO A 6 -27.45 -6.23 -43.90
C PRO A 6 -26.55 -6.65 -42.75
N LYS A 7 -25.37 -6.01 -42.63
CA LYS A 7 -24.44 -6.23 -41.52
C LYS A 7 -25.19 -6.00 -40.21
N SER A 8 -25.21 -7.02 -39.35
CA SER A 8 -25.85 -6.91 -38.05
C SER A 8 -25.17 -5.80 -37.23
N PRO A 9 -25.96 -4.93 -36.56
CA PRO A 9 -25.40 -3.83 -35.79
C PRO A 9 -24.53 -4.36 -34.66
N SER A 10 -23.36 -3.73 -34.46
CA SER A 10 -22.38 -4.12 -33.43
C SER A 10 -23.03 -4.22 -32.04
N LEU A 11 -22.60 -5.21 -31.25
CA LEU A 11 -23.01 -5.35 -29.85
C LEU A 11 -22.51 -4.20 -28.98
N LEU A 12 -21.49 -3.45 -29.42
CA LEU A 12 -20.98 -2.27 -28.72
C LEU A 12 -21.90 -1.06 -28.83
N ARG A 13 -22.86 -1.08 -29.77
CA ARG A 13 -23.77 0.04 -30.04
C ARG A 13 -24.98 0.02 -29.11
N ASN A 14 -24.72 0.00 -27.81
CA ASN A 14 -25.70 0.14 -26.74
C ASN A 14 -25.22 1.22 -25.75
N PRO A 15 -26.13 1.92 -25.04
CA PRO A 15 -25.76 3.06 -24.21
C PRO A 15 -24.78 2.69 -23.09
N LEU A 16 -24.90 1.49 -22.52
CA LEU A 16 -24.03 1.01 -21.45
C LEU A 16 -22.59 0.81 -21.96
N SER A 17 -22.42 0.21 -23.14
CA SER A 17 -21.10 0.02 -23.74
C SER A 17 -20.45 1.32 -24.22
N VAL A 18 -21.24 2.23 -24.80
CA VAL A 18 -20.73 3.55 -25.21
C VAL A 18 -20.30 4.37 -23.99
N PHE A 19 -21.10 4.36 -22.92
CA PHE A 19 -20.75 5.04 -21.67
C PHE A 19 -19.50 4.45 -21.01
N GLY A 20 -19.38 3.11 -20.97
CA GLY A 20 -18.19 2.44 -20.48
C GLY A 20 -16.93 2.79 -21.29
N LEU A 21 -17.02 2.79 -22.62
CA LEU A 21 -15.92 3.20 -23.51
C LEU A 21 -15.53 4.67 -23.30
N PHE A 22 -16.51 5.57 -23.15
CA PHE A 22 -16.26 6.97 -22.86
C PHE A 22 -15.47 7.14 -21.56
N ILE A 23 -15.90 6.49 -20.47
CA ILE A 23 -15.19 6.52 -19.18
C ILE A 23 -13.75 6.04 -19.33
N THR A 24 -13.53 4.91 -20.01
CA THR A 24 -12.20 4.33 -20.21
C THR A 24 -11.30 5.28 -20.99
N ILE A 25 -11.78 5.81 -22.12
CA ILE A 25 -11.00 6.70 -23.00
C ILE A 25 -10.65 7.98 -22.25
N THR A 26 -11.63 8.63 -21.63
CA THR A 26 -11.40 9.87 -20.88
C THR A 26 -10.43 9.65 -19.73
N SER A 27 -10.65 8.63 -18.90
CA SER A 27 -9.77 8.36 -17.74
C SER A 27 -8.33 8.03 -18.16
N THR A 28 -8.16 7.29 -19.26
CA THR A 28 -6.84 6.95 -19.80
C THR A 28 -6.16 8.15 -20.45
N ALA A 29 -6.90 8.97 -21.20
CA ALA A 29 -6.38 10.18 -21.85
C ALA A 29 -5.90 11.23 -20.86
N PHE A 30 -6.57 11.37 -19.71
CA PHE A 30 -6.11 12.23 -18.62
C PHE A 30 -5.04 11.55 -17.75
N GLY A 31 -5.19 10.25 -17.47
CA GLY A 31 -4.28 9.51 -16.59
C GLY A 31 -2.88 9.33 -17.14
N LEU A 32 -2.73 9.03 -18.44
CA LEU A 32 -1.41 8.76 -19.04
C LEU A 32 -0.47 9.98 -18.99
N PRO A 33 -0.86 11.20 -19.41
CA PRO A 33 0.00 12.37 -19.30
C PRO A 33 0.33 12.72 -17.85
N MET A 34 -0.65 12.62 -16.93
CA MET A 34 -0.40 12.89 -15.51
C MET A 34 0.56 11.88 -14.89
N MET A 35 0.45 10.60 -15.25
CA MET A 35 1.39 9.57 -14.84
C MET A 35 2.80 9.90 -15.31
N PHE A 36 2.95 10.28 -16.58
CA PHE A 36 4.27 10.65 -17.12
C PHE A 36 4.83 11.90 -16.42
N MET A 37 4.01 12.92 -16.18
CA MET A 37 4.42 14.11 -15.43
C MET A 37 4.83 13.81 -13.99
N ASP A 38 4.09 12.99 -13.25
CA ASP A 38 4.46 12.59 -11.88
C ASP A 38 5.76 11.77 -11.87
N MET A 39 5.97 10.90 -12.88
CA MET A 39 7.19 10.11 -13.01
C MET A 39 8.44 10.95 -13.29
N LEU A 40 8.31 12.05 -14.03
CA LEU A 40 9.40 12.98 -14.30
C LEU A 40 9.68 13.96 -13.15
N ASN A 41 8.68 14.19 -12.29
CA ASN A 41 8.80 15.12 -11.17
C ASN A 41 9.55 14.49 -9.99
N ARG A 42 10.53 15.23 -9.47
CA ARG A 42 11.29 14.81 -8.27
C ARG A 42 10.47 14.89 -6.97
N ARG A 43 9.39 15.67 -6.96
CA ARG A 43 8.51 15.86 -5.80
C ARG A 43 7.12 15.31 -6.10
N THR A 44 6.82 14.14 -5.57
CA THR A 44 5.48 13.54 -5.66
C THR A 44 4.52 14.19 -4.66
N HIS A 45 3.40 14.71 -5.17
CA HIS A 45 2.31 15.27 -4.36
C HIS A 45 1.34 14.14 -3.97
N PRO A 46 1.06 13.89 -2.67
CA PRO A 46 0.29 12.73 -2.23
C PRO A 46 -1.09 12.60 -2.92
N TYR A 47 -1.81 13.71 -3.10
CA TYR A 47 -3.12 13.68 -3.74
C TYR A 47 -3.06 13.43 -5.25
N LEU A 48 -2.02 13.91 -5.92
CA LEU A 48 -1.83 13.64 -7.36
C LEU A 48 -1.50 12.16 -7.56
N ALA A 49 -0.60 11.62 -6.75
CA ALA A 49 -0.27 10.20 -6.76
C ALA A 49 -1.49 9.31 -6.47
N ALA A 50 -2.35 9.69 -5.52
CA ALA A 50 -3.60 8.97 -5.26
C ALA A 50 -4.55 9.01 -6.47
N LEU A 51 -4.73 10.17 -7.09
CA LEU A 51 -5.58 10.30 -8.28
C LEU A 51 -5.07 9.44 -9.44
N VAL A 52 -3.76 9.53 -9.74
CA VAL A 52 -3.14 8.89 -10.90
C VAL A 52 -2.98 7.38 -10.73
N TYR A 53 -2.59 6.91 -9.53
CA TYR A 53 -2.27 5.50 -9.32
C TYR A 53 -3.40 4.69 -8.67
N LEU A 54 -4.39 5.33 -8.04
CA LEU A 54 -5.51 4.63 -7.39
C LEU A 54 -6.87 4.96 -8.00
N VAL A 55 -7.16 6.22 -8.35
CA VAL A 55 -8.52 6.58 -8.80
C VAL A 55 -8.70 6.31 -10.29
N LEU A 56 -7.92 6.99 -11.14
CA LEU A 56 -8.08 6.90 -12.61
C LEU A 56 -7.95 5.49 -13.18
N PRO A 57 -7.01 4.64 -12.73
CA PRO A 57 -6.88 3.28 -13.24
C PRO A 57 -8.10 2.42 -12.89
N PHE A 58 -8.63 2.55 -11.67
CA PHE A 58 -9.83 1.83 -11.25
C PHE A 58 -11.07 2.32 -11.99
N VAL A 59 -11.19 3.63 -12.25
CA VAL A 59 -12.27 4.19 -13.06
C VAL A 59 -12.17 3.69 -14.52
N ALA A 60 -10.97 3.67 -15.10
CA ALA A 60 -10.75 3.13 -16.44
C ALA A 60 -11.10 1.63 -16.53
N MET A 61 -10.68 0.82 -15.56
CA MET A 61 -11.05 -0.60 -15.47
C MET A 61 -12.56 -0.78 -15.27
N GLY A 62 -13.20 0.06 -14.47
CA GLY A 62 -14.66 0.09 -14.31
C GLY A 62 -15.37 0.40 -15.62
N GLY A 63 -14.86 1.34 -16.42
CA GLY A 63 -15.35 1.64 -17.76
C GLY A 63 -15.24 0.44 -18.71
N VAL A 64 -14.12 -0.29 -18.69
CA VAL A 64 -13.97 -1.55 -19.45
C VAL A 64 -14.98 -2.59 -18.97
N GLY A 65 -15.16 -2.74 -17.66
CA GLY A 65 -16.16 -3.64 -17.07
C GLY A 65 -17.59 -3.31 -17.53
N LEU A 66 -17.98 -2.02 -17.49
CA LEU A 66 -19.27 -1.55 -18.00
C LEU A 66 -19.41 -1.82 -19.50
N ALA A 67 -18.34 -1.63 -20.27
CA ALA A 67 -18.34 -1.91 -21.70
C ALA A 67 -18.63 -3.39 -22.00
N LEU A 68 -17.97 -4.30 -21.28
CA LEU A 68 -18.18 -5.75 -21.38
C LEU A 68 -19.58 -6.15 -20.90
N LEU A 69 -20.05 -5.59 -19.79
CA LEU A 69 -21.41 -5.83 -19.29
C LEU A 69 -22.47 -5.40 -20.30
N GLY A 70 -22.29 -4.25 -20.96
CA GLY A 70 -23.17 -3.78 -22.04
C GLY A 70 -23.21 -4.74 -23.22
N VAL A 71 -22.06 -5.28 -23.64
CA VAL A 71 -22.00 -6.29 -24.72
C VAL A 71 -22.73 -7.58 -24.33
N LEU A 72 -22.50 -8.07 -23.10
CA LEU A 72 -23.15 -9.29 -22.60
C LEU A 72 -24.66 -9.11 -22.46
N TRP A 73 -25.09 -7.96 -21.94
CA TRP A 73 -26.49 -7.62 -21.76
C TRP A 73 -27.22 -7.45 -23.10
N GLU A 74 -26.65 -6.69 -24.04
CA GLU A 74 -27.21 -6.50 -25.38
C GLU A 74 -27.32 -7.83 -26.14
N ARG A 75 -26.32 -8.70 -26.00
CA ARG A 75 -26.37 -10.04 -26.59
C ARG A 75 -27.46 -10.91 -25.98
N ARG A 76 -27.63 -10.89 -24.65
CA ARG A 76 -28.68 -11.63 -23.94
C ARG A 76 -30.07 -11.11 -24.33
N ARG A 77 -30.24 -9.79 -24.39
CA ARG A 77 -31.47 -9.12 -24.84
C ARG A 77 -31.86 -9.57 -26.25
N ARG A 78 -30.93 -9.51 -27.21
CA ARG A 78 -31.21 -9.93 -28.60
C ARG A 78 -31.53 -11.43 -28.72
N ARG A 79 -30.93 -12.29 -27.90
CA ARG A 79 -31.31 -13.72 -27.85
C ARG A 79 -32.74 -13.95 -27.37
N SER A 80 -33.28 -13.06 -26.54
CA SER A 80 -34.65 -13.13 -26.04
C SER A 80 -35.69 -12.52 -26.99
N HIS A 81 -35.26 -11.87 -28.08
CA HIS A 81 -36.15 -11.25 -29.08
C HIS A 81 -35.86 -11.84 -30.47
N PRO A 82 -36.73 -12.74 -30.99
CA PRO A 82 -36.53 -13.40 -32.29
C PRO A 82 -36.37 -12.44 -33.47
N GLU A 83 -36.95 -11.24 -33.35
CA GLU A 83 -36.92 -10.14 -34.31
C GLU A 83 -35.52 -9.52 -34.49
N LEU A 84 -34.63 -9.65 -33.49
CA LEU A 84 -33.36 -8.93 -33.45
C LEU A 84 -32.19 -9.82 -33.92
N PRO A 85 -31.39 -9.38 -34.90
CA PRO A 85 -30.25 -10.16 -35.36
C PRO A 85 -29.17 -10.23 -34.28
N VAL A 86 -28.82 -11.46 -33.87
CA VAL A 86 -27.68 -11.74 -32.99
C VAL A 86 -26.45 -11.98 -33.85
N PRO A 87 -25.41 -11.13 -33.78
CA PRO A 87 -24.18 -11.38 -34.52
C PRO A 87 -23.52 -12.69 -34.05
N PRO A 88 -23.02 -13.52 -34.99
CA PRO A 88 -22.25 -14.71 -34.64
C PRO A 88 -20.95 -14.32 -33.93
N LEU A 89 -20.34 -15.28 -33.23
CA LEU A 89 -19.00 -15.08 -32.68
C LEU A 89 -18.00 -14.78 -33.82
N PRO A 90 -16.99 -13.93 -33.59
CA PRO A 90 -15.96 -13.68 -34.58
C PRO A 90 -15.23 -14.99 -34.90
N ALA A 91 -15.26 -15.39 -36.18
CA ALA A 91 -14.42 -16.48 -36.68
C ALA A 91 -13.02 -15.94 -36.97
N VAL A 92 -11.98 -16.61 -36.46
CA VAL A 92 -10.58 -16.21 -36.68
C VAL A 92 -9.99 -17.12 -37.75
N ASP A 93 -9.81 -16.59 -38.97
CA ASP A 93 -9.15 -17.27 -40.08
C ASP A 93 -7.80 -16.57 -40.35
N LEU A 94 -6.72 -17.15 -39.84
CA LEU A 94 -5.36 -16.59 -39.96
C LEU A 94 -4.81 -16.60 -41.39
N ASN A 95 -5.53 -17.21 -42.36
CA ASN A 95 -5.14 -17.13 -43.77
C ASN A 95 -5.59 -15.83 -44.44
N ARG A 96 -6.45 -15.03 -43.77
CA ARG A 96 -6.92 -13.74 -44.29
C ARG A 96 -6.12 -12.59 -43.69
N PRO A 97 -5.55 -11.67 -44.51
CA PRO A 97 -4.73 -10.56 -44.01
C PRO A 97 -5.50 -9.62 -43.08
N ALA A 98 -6.80 -9.44 -43.29
CA ALA A 98 -7.65 -8.64 -42.40
C ALA A 98 -7.78 -9.24 -40.99
N HIS A 99 -7.84 -10.57 -40.88
CA HIS A 99 -7.91 -11.26 -39.58
C HIS A 99 -6.54 -11.25 -38.91
N GLN A 100 -5.45 -11.43 -39.67
CA GLN A 100 -4.08 -11.28 -39.17
C GLN A 100 -3.86 -9.89 -38.55
N ALA A 101 -4.22 -8.82 -39.28
CA ALA A 101 -4.11 -7.45 -38.78
C ALA A 101 -4.97 -7.21 -37.53
N ALA A 102 -6.20 -7.71 -37.49
CA ALA A 102 -7.08 -7.60 -36.33
C ALA A 102 -6.51 -8.36 -35.11
N VAL A 103 -5.98 -9.56 -35.30
CA VAL A 103 -5.34 -10.34 -34.23
C VAL A 103 -4.09 -9.62 -33.70
N LEU A 104 -3.23 -9.11 -34.59
CA LEU A 104 -2.05 -8.33 -34.18
C LEU A 104 -2.44 -7.06 -33.42
N ALA A 105 -3.46 -6.34 -33.86
CA ALA A 105 -3.94 -5.14 -33.18
C ALA A 105 -4.50 -5.45 -31.78
N VAL A 106 -5.29 -6.53 -31.66
CA VAL A 106 -5.82 -6.98 -30.36
C VAL A 106 -4.68 -7.44 -29.45
N LEU A 107 -3.73 -8.22 -29.95
CA LEU A 107 -2.56 -8.67 -29.19
C LEU A 107 -1.74 -7.48 -28.68
N PHE A 108 -1.47 -6.51 -29.55
CA PHE A 108 -0.78 -5.27 -29.18
C PHE A 108 -1.54 -4.51 -28.09
N ALA A 109 -2.86 -4.34 -28.24
CA ALA A 109 -3.70 -3.67 -27.24
C ALA A 109 -3.69 -4.39 -25.88
N VAL A 110 -3.73 -5.73 -25.88
CA VAL A 110 -3.64 -6.55 -24.67
C VAL A 110 -2.28 -6.37 -23.99
N ILE A 111 -1.18 -6.47 -24.75
CA ILE A 111 0.17 -6.30 -24.22
C ILE A 111 0.36 -4.88 -23.65
N LEU A 112 -0.08 -3.85 -24.39
CA LEU A 112 0.00 -2.46 -23.95
C LEU A 112 -0.80 -2.24 -22.66
N THR A 113 -2.02 -2.77 -22.59
CA THR A 113 -2.86 -2.66 -21.39
C THR A 113 -2.23 -3.39 -20.21
N ALA A 114 -1.70 -4.60 -20.42
CA ALA A 114 -1.02 -5.36 -19.38
C ALA A 114 0.24 -4.63 -18.87
N ALA A 115 1.02 -4.02 -19.77
CA ALA A 115 2.18 -3.21 -19.41
C ALA A 115 1.79 -1.98 -18.58
N LEU A 116 0.75 -1.25 -19.01
CA LEU A 116 0.23 -0.09 -18.27
C LEU A 116 -0.31 -0.48 -16.90
N LEU A 117 -1.07 -1.57 -16.79
CA LEU A 117 -1.55 -2.09 -15.51
C LEU A 117 -0.40 -2.54 -14.61
N SER A 118 0.64 -3.15 -15.17
CA SER A 118 1.83 -3.57 -14.41
C SER A 118 2.56 -2.36 -13.82
N VAL A 119 2.84 -1.34 -14.64
CA VAL A 119 3.51 -0.11 -14.19
C VAL A 119 2.66 0.63 -13.16
N THR A 120 1.36 0.76 -13.43
CA THR A 120 0.44 1.48 -12.55
C THR A 120 0.23 0.74 -11.24
N GLY A 121 0.06 -0.58 -11.28
CA GLY A 121 -0.07 -1.44 -10.10
C GLY A 121 1.19 -1.42 -9.23
N TYR A 122 2.37 -1.46 -9.84
CA TYR A 122 3.64 -1.32 -9.12
C TYR A 122 3.75 0.04 -8.41
N ARG A 123 3.40 1.13 -9.12
CA ARG A 123 3.40 2.48 -8.52
C ARG A 123 2.35 2.63 -7.42
N ALA A 124 1.15 2.07 -7.62
CA ALA A 124 0.09 2.05 -6.61
C ALA A 124 0.51 1.28 -5.35
N TYR A 125 1.15 0.14 -5.52
CA TYR A 125 1.73 -0.64 -4.43
C TYR A 125 2.72 0.20 -3.63
N HIS A 126 3.78 0.71 -4.27
CA HIS A 126 4.80 1.52 -3.57
C HIS A 126 4.24 2.80 -2.96
N PHE A 127 3.27 3.43 -3.60
CA PHE A 127 2.61 4.61 -3.05
C PHE A 127 1.83 4.26 -1.78
N THR A 128 0.99 3.23 -1.80
CA THR A 128 0.16 2.83 -0.64
C THR A 128 0.97 2.21 0.52
N GLU A 129 2.24 1.88 0.28
CA GLU A 129 3.19 1.42 1.30
C GLU A 129 4.08 2.56 1.83
N SER A 130 3.93 3.77 1.30
CA SER A 130 4.80 4.91 1.65
C SER A 130 4.30 5.66 2.88
N VAL A 131 5.26 6.25 3.60
CA VAL A 131 5.00 7.20 4.70
C VAL A 131 4.12 8.37 4.23
N LYS A 132 4.28 8.81 2.97
CA LYS A 132 3.47 9.90 2.40
C LYS A 132 1.99 9.52 2.32
N PHE A 133 1.69 8.29 1.89
CA PHE A 133 0.31 7.82 1.83
C PHE A 133 -0.30 7.73 3.23
N CYS A 134 0.39 7.06 4.16
CA CYS A 134 -0.11 6.86 5.52
C CYS A 134 -0.27 8.18 6.29
N GLY A 135 0.72 9.09 6.21
CA GLY A 135 0.76 10.29 7.05
C GLY A 135 0.16 11.55 6.43
N LEU A 136 0.18 11.69 5.10
CA LEU A 136 -0.18 12.95 4.43
C LEU A 136 -1.49 12.91 3.65
N LEU A 137 -1.98 11.73 3.25
CA LEU A 137 -3.20 11.64 2.45
C LEU A 137 -4.44 11.98 3.30
N CYS A 138 -4.58 11.33 4.45
CA CYS A 138 -5.64 11.59 5.42
C CYS A 138 -5.16 12.57 6.51
N HIS A 139 -4.70 13.75 6.08
CA HIS A 139 -3.98 14.71 6.93
C HIS A 139 -4.74 15.15 8.20
N GLN A 140 -6.07 15.09 8.26
CA GLN A 140 -6.81 15.48 9.47
C GLN A 140 -6.70 14.44 10.58
N VAL A 141 -6.85 13.16 10.25
CA VAL A 141 -6.90 12.06 11.23
C VAL A 141 -5.52 11.46 11.49
N MET A 142 -4.57 11.61 10.56
CA MET A 142 -3.22 11.03 10.66
C MET A 142 -2.13 12.04 11.08
N LYS A 143 -2.48 13.32 11.25
CA LYS A 143 -1.48 14.36 11.62
C LYS A 143 -0.77 14.05 12.94
N PRO A 144 -1.45 13.65 14.03
CA PRO A 144 -0.77 13.33 15.29
C PRO A 144 0.27 12.20 15.12
N GLU A 145 -0.11 11.12 14.45
CA GLU A 145 0.73 9.94 14.20
C GLU A 145 1.89 10.28 13.28
N TYR A 146 1.65 11.08 12.24
CA TYR A 146 2.70 11.54 11.33
C TYR A 146 3.71 12.45 12.03
N THR A 147 3.26 13.35 12.90
CA THR A 147 4.14 14.19 13.72
C THR A 147 4.95 13.34 14.70
N ALA A 148 4.32 12.39 15.40
CA ALA A 148 5.03 11.47 16.30
C ALA A 148 6.09 10.66 15.55
N TYR A 149 5.76 10.14 14.37
CA TYR A 149 6.70 9.45 13.48
C TYR A 149 7.93 10.30 13.16
N GLN A 150 7.73 11.57 12.76
CA GLN A 150 8.82 12.49 12.39
C GLN A 150 9.79 12.79 13.54
N HIS A 151 9.31 12.76 14.78
CA HIS A 151 10.11 12.99 15.98
C HIS A 151 10.61 11.70 16.66
N SER A 152 10.34 10.54 16.06
CA SER A 152 10.76 9.24 16.62
C SER A 152 12.14 8.79 16.12
N PRO A 153 12.82 7.87 16.82
CA PRO A 153 14.01 7.17 16.32
C PRO A 153 13.77 6.42 14.99
N HIS A 154 12.51 6.16 14.64
CA HIS A 154 12.10 5.44 13.44
C HIS A 154 11.65 6.37 12.30
N ALA A 155 11.93 7.68 12.34
CA ALA A 155 11.50 8.66 11.33
C ALA A 155 12.00 8.41 9.89
N ARG A 156 12.84 7.39 9.67
CA ARG A 156 13.36 6.94 8.37
C ARG A 156 12.99 5.49 8.02
N VAL A 157 12.15 4.86 8.83
CA VAL A 157 11.64 3.49 8.65
C VAL A 157 10.22 3.59 8.11
N ALA A 158 9.88 2.89 7.03
CA ALA A 158 8.56 3.04 6.44
C ALA A 158 7.47 2.53 7.40
N CYS A 159 6.31 3.20 7.47
CA CYS A 159 5.21 2.82 8.37
C CYS A 159 4.86 1.32 8.25
N VAL A 160 4.88 0.80 7.03
CA VAL A 160 4.54 -0.58 6.71
C VAL A 160 5.54 -1.61 7.22
N GLN A 161 6.78 -1.22 7.54
CA GLN A 161 7.76 -2.14 8.14
C GLN A 161 7.33 -2.58 9.55
N CYS A 162 6.52 -1.79 10.24
CA CYS A 162 5.94 -2.13 11.54
C CYS A 162 4.44 -2.49 11.45
N HIS A 163 3.67 -1.78 10.62
CA HIS A 163 2.20 -1.87 10.62
C HIS A 163 1.58 -2.86 9.60
N VAL A 164 2.35 -3.34 8.63
CA VAL A 164 1.90 -4.34 7.64
C VAL A 164 2.81 -5.57 7.77
N GLY A 165 4.10 -5.33 7.63
CA GLY A 165 5.19 -6.30 7.61
C GLY A 165 5.15 -7.21 6.37
N PRO A 166 6.11 -8.14 6.25
CA PRO A 166 6.31 -8.91 5.03
C PRO A 166 5.24 -9.99 4.83
N GLY A 167 5.10 -10.44 3.58
CA GLY A 167 4.26 -11.58 3.19
C GLY A 167 2.93 -11.19 2.54
N ALA A 168 2.41 -12.08 1.69
CA ALA A 168 1.18 -11.84 0.93
C ALA A 168 -0.08 -11.82 1.82
N ASP A 169 -0.15 -12.65 2.87
CA ASP A 169 -1.30 -12.67 3.80
C ASP A 169 -1.45 -11.33 4.52
N TRP A 170 -0.36 -10.82 5.11
CA TRP A 170 -0.34 -9.52 5.78
C TRP A 170 -0.62 -8.36 4.85
N PHE A 171 -0.11 -8.43 3.62
CA PHE A 171 -0.46 -7.46 2.58
C PHE A 171 -1.97 -7.43 2.31
N VAL A 172 -2.62 -8.58 2.11
CA VAL A 172 -4.08 -8.61 1.84
C VAL A 172 -4.88 -8.12 3.05
N ARG A 173 -4.56 -8.59 4.25
CA ARG A 173 -5.22 -8.16 5.50
C ARG A 173 -5.13 -6.66 5.71
N SER A 174 -3.94 -6.08 5.48
CA SER A 174 -3.73 -4.64 5.66
C SER A 174 -4.52 -3.81 4.65
N LYS A 175 -4.62 -4.24 3.38
CA LYS A 175 -5.42 -3.53 2.38
C LYS A 175 -6.91 -3.62 2.65
N LEU A 176 -7.43 -4.77 3.10
CA LEU A 176 -8.84 -4.91 3.49
C LEU A 176 -9.19 -4.04 4.71
N SER A 177 -8.34 -4.06 5.74
CA SER A 177 -8.47 -3.17 6.90
C SER A 177 -8.37 -1.69 6.50
N GLY A 178 -7.43 -1.36 5.62
CA GLY A 178 -7.23 -0.01 5.08
C GLY A 178 -8.45 0.49 4.28
N LEU A 179 -9.13 -0.36 3.50
CA LEU A 179 -10.37 0.01 2.83
C LEU A 179 -11.46 0.40 3.84
N TYR A 180 -11.58 -0.33 4.96
CA TYR A 180 -12.50 0.02 6.03
C TYR A 180 -12.11 1.34 6.72
N GLN A 181 -10.82 1.61 6.89
CA GLN A 181 -10.35 2.90 7.43
C GLN A 181 -10.68 4.06 6.49
N VAL A 182 -10.45 3.91 5.18
CA VAL A 182 -10.83 4.91 4.17
C VAL A 182 -12.34 5.17 4.22
N TYR A 183 -13.15 4.12 4.25
CA TYR A 183 -14.60 4.23 4.42
C TYR A 183 -14.96 4.98 5.72
N SER A 184 -14.33 4.61 6.84
CA SER A 184 -14.58 5.22 8.15
C SER A 184 -14.28 6.72 8.15
N VAL A 185 -13.20 7.14 7.50
CA VAL A 185 -12.84 8.56 7.36
C VAL A 185 -13.84 9.29 6.45
N VAL A 186 -14.16 8.75 5.27
CA VAL A 186 -15.09 9.36 4.31
C VAL A 186 -16.51 9.47 4.90
N ALA A 187 -16.97 8.45 5.62
CA ALA A 187 -18.29 8.41 6.24
C ALA A 187 -18.32 9.08 7.63
N ASN A 188 -17.19 9.63 8.11
CA ASN A 188 -17.06 10.21 9.45
C ASN A 188 -17.48 9.22 10.59
N LYS A 189 -17.17 7.94 10.40
CA LYS A 189 -17.46 6.82 11.32
C LYS A 189 -16.22 6.37 12.07
N TYR A 190 -15.64 7.27 12.86
CA TYR A 190 -14.51 6.95 13.74
C TYR A 190 -14.67 7.68 15.07
N SER A 191 -14.13 7.10 16.14
CA SER A 191 -14.17 7.70 17.48
C SER A 191 -13.20 8.86 17.61
N ARG A 192 -13.52 9.81 18.49
CA ARG A 192 -12.65 10.93 18.85
C ARG A 192 -12.52 10.95 20.39
N PRO A 193 -11.32 10.73 20.97
CA PRO A 193 -10.05 10.48 20.28
C PRO A 193 -10.01 9.10 19.58
N ILE A 194 -9.06 8.92 18.65
CA ILE A 194 -8.75 7.62 18.07
C ILE A 194 -8.13 6.76 19.19
N PRO A 195 -8.67 5.57 19.50
CA PRO A 195 -8.29 4.81 20.68
C PRO A 195 -6.90 4.20 20.54
N THR A 196 -6.13 4.29 21.62
CA THR A 196 -4.95 3.48 21.89
C THR A 196 -5.29 2.52 23.03
N PRO A 197 -4.71 1.30 23.07
CA PRO A 197 -3.71 0.72 22.17
C PRO A 197 -4.30 0.10 20.90
N VAL A 198 -3.46 -0.01 19.85
CA VAL A 198 -3.79 -0.81 18.65
C VAL A 198 -3.77 -2.29 19.03
N ARG A 199 -4.94 -2.95 19.00
CA ARG A 199 -5.11 -4.34 19.47
C ARG A 199 -4.52 -5.41 18.54
N ASN A 200 -4.12 -5.03 17.32
CA ASN A 200 -3.70 -5.95 16.26
C ASN A 200 -2.27 -5.65 15.75
N LEU A 201 -1.38 -5.16 16.61
CA LEU A 201 0.03 -5.06 16.24
C LEU A 201 0.63 -6.46 16.16
N ARG A 202 1.54 -6.67 15.20
CA ARG A 202 2.27 -7.93 15.05
C ARG A 202 3.20 -8.16 16.25
N PRO A 203 3.58 -9.41 16.54
CA PRO A 203 4.55 -9.73 17.59
C PRO A 203 5.87 -8.99 17.35
N ALA A 204 6.54 -8.59 18.44
CA ALA A 204 7.80 -7.85 18.36
C ALA A 204 8.91 -8.60 17.59
N GLN A 205 8.87 -9.94 17.62
CA GLN A 205 9.75 -10.84 16.88
C GLN A 205 9.65 -10.64 15.36
N GLU A 206 8.46 -10.30 14.86
CA GLU A 206 8.19 -10.12 13.44
C GLU A 206 8.34 -8.66 12.97
N THR A 207 8.47 -7.72 13.91
CA THR A 207 8.58 -6.28 13.61
C THR A 207 9.90 -5.69 14.08
N CYS A 208 10.11 -5.67 15.39
CA CYS A 208 11.22 -5.00 16.04
C CYS A 208 12.51 -5.79 15.86
N GLU A 209 12.45 -7.12 16.07
CA GLU A 209 13.64 -7.98 16.07
C GLU A 209 14.26 -8.20 14.68
N GLN A 210 13.55 -7.79 13.61
CA GLN A 210 14.11 -7.73 12.25
C GLN A 210 15.25 -6.71 12.13
N CYS A 211 15.32 -5.74 13.04
CA CYS A 211 16.41 -4.76 13.15
C CYS A 211 17.09 -4.76 14.53
N HIS A 212 16.34 -5.06 15.60
CA HIS A 212 16.82 -5.10 16.98
C HIS A 212 16.98 -6.54 17.46
N TRP A 213 18.01 -7.24 16.98
CA TRP A 213 18.17 -8.67 17.24
C TRP A 213 18.66 -8.93 18.69
N PRO A 214 17.86 -9.56 19.58
CA PRO A 214 18.24 -9.70 20.99
C PRO A 214 19.50 -10.54 21.22
N SER A 215 19.85 -11.43 20.28
CA SER A 215 21.08 -12.23 20.33
C SER A 215 22.34 -11.44 19.99
N LYS A 216 22.23 -10.28 19.33
CA LYS A 216 23.36 -9.43 18.97
C LYS A 216 23.42 -8.23 19.91
N PHE A 217 24.12 -8.41 21.03
CA PHE A 217 24.26 -7.40 22.08
C PHE A 217 25.67 -6.80 22.12
N PHE A 218 25.80 -5.62 22.74
CA PHE A 218 27.01 -4.79 22.69
C PHE A 218 27.89 -4.83 23.95
N GLY A 219 27.80 -5.89 24.76
CA GLY A 219 28.63 -6.03 25.98
C GLY A 219 28.49 -4.86 26.96
N ALA A 220 29.50 -4.61 27.79
CA ALA A 220 29.55 -3.42 28.63
C ALA A 220 30.05 -2.22 27.81
N GLN A 221 29.46 -1.04 28.04
CA GLN A 221 29.84 0.21 27.36
C GLN A 221 30.49 1.15 28.36
N GLN A 222 31.73 1.55 28.09
CA GLN A 222 32.42 2.58 28.87
C GLN A 222 32.07 3.96 28.30
N LYS A 223 31.67 4.87 29.18
CA LYS A 223 31.38 6.27 28.84
C LYS A 223 32.16 7.17 29.78
N THR A 224 32.95 8.07 29.19
CA THR A 224 33.70 9.08 29.93
C THR A 224 32.98 10.42 29.80
N PHE A 225 32.61 10.99 30.94
CA PHE A 225 32.06 12.34 31.02
C PHE A 225 33.18 13.29 31.42
N HIS A 226 33.54 14.19 30.52
CA HIS A 226 34.54 15.22 30.76
C HIS A 226 33.87 16.44 31.38
N HIS A 227 34.27 16.77 32.59
CA HIS A 227 33.88 17.98 33.31
C HIS A 227 35.13 18.81 33.62
N TYR A 228 34.91 20.03 34.07
CA TYR A 228 35.95 20.89 34.61
C TYR A 228 35.49 21.43 35.95
N LEU A 229 36.40 21.49 36.91
CA LEU A 229 36.10 22.04 38.23
C LEU A 229 35.98 23.56 38.13
N ALA A 230 35.18 24.14 39.02
CA ALA A 230 35.03 25.59 39.15
C ALA A 230 36.18 26.20 39.97
N ASP A 231 37.43 25.85 39.63
CA ASP A 231 38.64 26.45 40.18
C ASP A 231 39.29 27.40 39.17
N GLU A 232 40.18 28.28 39.64
CA GLU A 232 40.83 29.29 38.80
C GLU A 232 41.64 28.68 37.64
N GLN A 233 42.11 27.45 37.83
CA GLN A 233 42.89 26.69 36.83
C GLN A 233 42.00 25.91 35.85
N ASN A 234 40.68 25.89 36.06
CA ASN A 234 39.71 25.11 35.29
C ASN A 234 40.16 23.65 35.13
N SER A 235 40.45 23.00 36.25
CA SER A 235 41.08 21.68 36.31
C SER A 235 40.17 20.62 35.67
N PRO A 236 40.70 19.74 34.80
CA PRO A 236 39.91 18.67 34.20
C PRO A 236 39.49 17.64 35.24
N TRP A 237 38.20 17.28 35.25
CA TRP A 237 37.65 16.24 36.10
C TRP A 237 36.85 15.27 35.25
N GLN A 238 37.19 13.98 35.30
CA GLN A 238 36.55 12.96 34.47
C GLN A 238 35.77 11.99 35.34
N ILE A 239 34.54 11.69 34.92
CA ILE A 239 33.76 10.59 35.47
C ILE A 239 33.78 9.47 34.44
N GLU A 240 34.42 8.36 34.79
CA GLU A 240 34.39 7.14 34.00
C GLU A 240 33.27 6.23 34.48
N MET A 241 32.32 5.94 33.61
CA MET A 241 31.19 5.06 33.90
C MET A 241 31.26 3.82 33.00
N LEU A 242 31.31 2.63 33.61
CA LEU A 242 31.12 1.38 32.89
C LEU A 242 29.66 0.93 33.02
N LEU A 243 28.89 1.10 31.95
CA LEU A 243 27.50 0.66 31.90
C LEU A 243 27.44 -0.83 31.50
N LYS A 244 27.04 -1.67 32.46
CA LYS A 244 26.83 -3.11 32.25
C LYS A 244 25.50 -3.33 31.50
N ILE A 245 25.49 -3.03 30.21
CA ILE A 245 24.31 -3.21 29.35
C ILE A 245 23.91 -4.69 29.33
N GLY A 246 24.90 -5.56 29.07
CA GLY A 246 24.67 -6.99 29.13
C GLY A 246 23.88 -7.55 27.95
N GLY A 247 23.52 -8.84 27.99
CA GLY A 247 22.79 -9.47 26.89
C GLY A 247 22.41 -10.93 27.13
N GLY A 248 21.61 -11.48 26.20
CA GLY A 248 20.95 -12.79 26.35
C GLY A 248 21.58 -13.95 25.58
N ASP A 249 22.71 -13.78 24.89
CA ASP A 249 23.33 -14.88 24.12
C ASP A 249 24.06 -15.86 25.06
N PRO A 250 23.56 -17.09 25.24
CA PRO A 250 24.19 -18.07 26.12
C PRO A 250 25.58 -18.50 25.64
N ALA A 251 25.93 -18.24 24.37
CA ALA A 251 27.25 -18.56 23.82
C ALA A 251 28.35 -17.60 24.27
N VAL A 252 27.99 -16.42 24.78
CA VAL A 252 28.95 -15.36 25.19
C VAL A 252 29.11 -15.28 26.72
N GLY A 253 28.36 -16.09 27.47
CA GLY A 253 28.42 -16.18 28.93
C GLY A 253 27.04 -16.09 29.58
N ASP A 254 27.01 -15.96 30.90
CA ASP A 254 25.76 -15.79 31.63
C ASP A 254 25.08 -14.46 31.28
N PRO A 255 23.76 -14.44 31.07
CA PRO A 255 23.02 -13.23 30.79
C PRO A 255 22.99 -12.33 32.02
N THR A 256 23.90 -11.36 32.03
CA THR A 256 24.04 -10.35 33.08
C THR A 256 23.74 -8.97 32.51
N GLY A 257 23.54 -7.94 33.34
CA GLY A 257 23.36 -6.55 32.93
C GLY A 257 21.92 -6.02 32.94
N ILE A 258 21.76 -4.74 32.60
CA ILE A 258 20.49 -3.99 32.73
C ILE A 258 19.45 -4.34 31.65
N HIS A 259 19.83 -5.03 30.57
CA HIS A 259 18.91 -5.52 29.53
C HIS A 259 18.27 -6.89 29.85
N TRP A 260 18.08 -7.21 31.13
CA TRP A 260 17.42 -8.43 31.58
C TRP A 260 16.08 -8.71 30.86
N HIS A 261 15.31 -7.66 30.56
CA HIS A 261 14.00 -7.79 29.91
C HIS A 261 14.06 -8.21 28.42
N MET A 262 15.24 -8.18 27.79
CA MET A 262 15.44 -8.62 26.41
C MET A 262 16.02 -10.04 26.32
N ASN A 263 16.25 -10.69 27.46
CA ASN A 263 16.83 -12.02 27.47
C ASN A 263 15.83 -13.03 26.89
N ILE A 264 16.25 -13.76 25.86
CA ILE A 264 15.45 -14.76 25.14
C ILE A 264 14.91 -15.90 26.02
N LYS A 265 15.51 -16.15 27.19
CA LYS A 265 15.04 -17.14 28.16
C LYS A 265 14.01 -16.59 29.15
N ASN A 266 13.83 -15.28 29.19
CA ASN A 266 12.91 -14.63 30.12
C ASN A 266 11.56 -14.44 29.46
N GLU A 267 10.50 -14.85 30.16
CA GLU A 267 9.13 -14.56 29.78
C GLU A 267 8.66 -13.32 30.55
N ILE A 268 8.06 -12.36 29.84
CA ILE A 268 7.56 -11.11 30.42
C ILE A 268 6.10 -10.98 30.04
N GLU A 269 5.27 -10.96 31.08
CA GLU A 269 3.84 -10.70 30.94
C GLU A 269 3.58 -9.22 31.23
N TYR A 270 2.80 -8.59 30.36
CA TYR A 270 2.32 -7.23 30.56
C TYR A 270 0.84 -7.25 30.91
N ILE A 271 0.49 -6.79 32.11
CA ILE A 271 -0.89 -6.72 32.61
C ILE A 271 -1.20 -5.28 32.99
N ALA A 272 -2.39 -4.81 32.60
CA ALA A 272 -2.93 -3.52 32.99
C ALA A 272 -4.37 -3.70 33.49
N ALA A 273 -4.77 -2.91 34.49
CA ALA A 273 -6.10 -2.97 35.09
C ALA A 273 -7.15 -2.17 34.28
N ASP A 274 -6.71 -1.33 33.34
CA ASP A 274 -7.56 -0.46 32.53
C ASP A 274 -7.19 -0.51 31.03
N GLU A 275 -8.13 -0.15 30.15
CA GLU A 275 -7.89 -0.18 28.70
C GLU A 275 -6.80 0.79 28.23
N ARG A 276 -6.59 1.92 28.95
CA ARG A 276 -5.59 2.93 28.58
C ARG A 276 -4.19 2.53 29.01
N ARG A 277 -4.04 1.46 29.79
CA ARG A 277 -2.77 0.94 30.29
C ARG A 277 -2.05 1.91 31.24
N GLU A 278 -2.82 2.66 32.01
CA GLU A 278 -2.33 3.66 32.95
C GLU A 278 -2.35 3.17 34.41
N VAL A 279 -3.03 2.04 34.69
CA VAL A 279 -3.21 1.46 36.03
C VAL A 279 -2.57 0.07 36.10
N ILE A 280 -1.67 -0.09 37.08
CA ILE A 280 -1.04 -1.38 37.41
C ILE A 280 -2.01 -2.14 38.34
N PRO A 281 -2.32 -3.42 38.07
CA PRO A 281 -3.20 -4.26 38.90
C PRO A 281 -2.76 -4.39 40.36
#